data_AF-A0A0S7BG06-F1
#
_entry.id   AF-A0A0S7BG06-F1
#
_cell.length_a   1.000
_cell.length_b   1.000
_cell.length_c   1.000
_cell.angle_alpha   90.00
_cell.angle_beta   90.00
_cell.angle_gamma   90.00
#
_symmetry.space_group_name_H-M   'P 1'
#
loop_
_entity.id
_entity.type
_entity.pdbx_description
1 polymer ?
#
loop_
_entity_poly.entity_id
_entity_poly.type
_entity_poly.pdbx_seq_one_letter_code
_entity_poly.pdbx_strand_id
1 'polypeptide(L)'
;MLRKTKTIWSIIFFIAALCLSSCSPSSAMAKTQEAEAADSQPVLKTAIGDLVIASARLVDEVNGQKSQPEGKILLVILTQPGKENLTPGEFKLEDFQKMIQESNGEIYVSGKEDLQIISTMAGWVEDEFAMGFMVPVQDSYTLHWPENDPIALDVQAE
;
A
#
# COMPACT_ATOMS: atom_id res chain seq x y z
N MET A 1 43.26 50.74 -8.52
CA MET A 1 42.91 51.61 -7.37
C MET A 1 41.41 51.47 -7.17
N LEU A 2 40.80 51.14 -6.04
CA LEU A 2 41.18 51.23 -4.64
C LEU A 2 40.40 50.13 -3.87
N ARG A 3 41.06 49.45 -2.93
CA ARG A 3 40.48 48.45 -2.01
C ARG A 3 39.56 49.12 -0.99
N LYS A 4 38.51 48.42 -0.54
CA LYS A 4 37.92 48.64 0.80
C LYS A 4 37.63 47.31 1.50
N THR A 5 38.60 46.91 2.32
CA THR A 5 38.49 46.02 3.48
C THR A 5 37.84 46.74 4.67
N LYS A 6 37.08 46.02 5.52
CA LYS A 6 36.99 46.16 7.00
C LYS A 6 35.95 45.14 7.54
N THR A 7 36.33 44.04 8.21
CA THR A 7 36.59 43.86 9.68
C THR A 7 35.30 44.09 10.51
N ILE A 8 34.82 43.17 11.36
CA ILE A 8 35.16 42.97 12.80
C ILE A 8 34.24 41.80 13.29
N TRP A 9 34.71 40.58 13.63
CA TRP A 9 35.17 40.07 14.94
C TRP A 9 34.35 40.51 16.17
N SER A 10 33.52 39.65 16.75
CA SER A 10 33.20 39.70 18.20
C SER A 10 32.77 38.34 18.73
N ILE A 11 33.72 37.71 19.42
CA ILE A 11 33.58 36.58 20.36
C ILE A 11 33.69 37.20 21.75
N ILE A 12 32.66 37.13 22.61
CA ILE A 12 32.76 37.22 24.09
C ILE A 12 31.53 36.46 24.66
N PHE A 13 31.67 35.22 25.17
CA PHE A 13 31.94 34.81 26.56
C PHE A 13 30.88 35.26 27.59
N PHE A 14 30.19 34.33 28.26
CA PHE A 14 30.11 34.28 29.74
C PHE A 14 29.57 32.93 30.23
N ILE A 15 30.27 32.40 31.23
CA ILE A 15 30.19 31.05 31.80
C ILE A 15 29.45 31.10 33.15
N ALA A 16 28.71 30.01 33.42
CA ALA A 16 28.33 29.40 34.71
C ALA A 16 27.36 30.07 35.69
N ALA A 17 26.32 29.32 36.03
CA ALA A 17 25.94 28.92 37.40
C ALA A 17 24.94 27.75 37.29
N LEU A 18 25.36 26.48 37.42
CA LEU A 18 25.36 25.69 38.66
C LEU A 18 24.10 25.85 39.53
N CYS A 19 23.11 24.98 39.28
CA CYS A 19 22.20 24.48 40.31
C CYS A 19 22.22 22.95 40.25
N LEU A 20 23.09 22.36 41.07
CA LEU A 20 23.07 20.95 41.45
C LEU A 20 21.95 20.75 42.47
N SER A 21 21.00 19.88 42.15
CA SER A 21 20.16 19.19 43.14
C SER A 21 19.98 17.73 42.72
N SER A 22 20.81 16.90 43.35
CA SER A 22 20.71 15.47 43.67
C SER A 22 19.46 14.68 43.21
N CYS A 23 19.68 13.64 42.41
CA CYS A 23 19.50 12.22 42.80
C CYS A 23 19.78 11.29 41.60
N SER A 24 20.87 10.53 41.67
CA SER A 24 21.02 9.23 40.97
C SER A 24 20.52 8.11 41.91
N PRO A 25 20.33 6.84 41.50
CA PRO A 25 20.58 6.23 40.20
C PRO A 25 19.40 5.35 39.69
N SER A 26 19.33 5.08 38.38
CA SER A 26 19.07 3.71 37.91
C SER A 26 19.34 3.65 36.42
N SER A 27 20.45 2.98 36.07
CA SER A 27 20.69 2.52 34.71
C SER A 27 19.65 1.45 34.40
N ALA A 28 18.56 1.84 33.74
CA ALA A 28 17.62 0.91 33.15
C ALA A 28 17.59 1.16 31.65
N MET A 29 18.23 0.25 30.92
CA MET A 29 17.86 -0.21 29.58
C MET A 29 17.02 0.80 28.77
N ALA A 30 17.69 1.64 28.00
CA ALA A 30 17.13 2.06 26.72
C ALA A 30 17.27 0.87 25.75
N LYS A 31 16.48 -0.19 26.01
CA LYS A 31 16.13 -1.15 24.99
C LYS A 31 15.26 -0.35 24.02
N THR A 32 15.88 0.22 23.00
CA THR A 32 15.17 0.65 21.79
C THR A 32 14.57 -0.63 21.22
N GLN A 33 13.39 -0.96 21.74
CA GLN A 33 12.47 -1.89 21.13
C GLN A 33 11.86 -1.08 20.00
N GLU A 34 12.62 -1.01 18.91
CA GLU A 34 12.07 -0.83 17.58
C GLU A 34 11.10 -2.00 17.42
N ALA A 35 9.85 -1.75 17.79
CA ALA A 35 8.75 -2.55 17.32
C ALA A 35 8.76 -2.31 15.81
N GLU A 36 9.46 -3.19 15.10
CA GLU A 36 9.15 -3.53 13.72
C GLU A 36 7.62 -3.65 13.69
N ALA A 37 6.96 -2.60 13.19
CA ALA A 37 5.53 -2.63 12.99
C ALA A 37 5.34 -3.82 12.06
N ALA A 38 4.77 -4.91 12.59
CA ALA A 38 4.28 -5.97 11.75
C ALA A 38 3.40 -5.27 10.72
N ASP A 39 3.85 -5.27 9.47
CA ASP A 39 3.19 -4.61 8.36
C ASP A 39 1.84 -5.31 8.20
N SER A 40 0.86 -4.82 8.95
CA SER A 40 -0.44 -5.45 9.05
C SER A 40 -1.14 -5.10 7.74
N GLN A 41 -1.05 -6.00 6.76
CA GLN A 41 -1.74 -5.86 5.48
C GLN A 41 -3.19 -5.43 5.74
N PRO A 42 -3.69 -4.40 5.03
CA PRO A 42 -5.06 -3.95 5.19
C PRO A 42 -6.04 -5.10 4.97
N VAL A 43 -6.97 -5.28 5.93
CA VAL A 43 -8.05 -6.25 5.80
C VAL A 43 -9.21 -5.59 5.07
N LEU A 44 -9.59 -6.17 3.95
CA LEU A 44 -10.75 -5.81 3.14
C LEU A 44 -11.98 -6.49 3.75
N LYS A 45 -12.90 -5.70 4.28
CA LYS A 45 -14.18 -6.22 4.80
C LYS A 45 -15.11 -6.50 3.64
N THR A 46 -15.62 -7.72 3.58
CA THR A 46 -16.47 -8.16 2.47
C THR A 46 -17.65 -8.99 2.98
N ALA A 47 -18.75 -9.01 2.23
CA ALA A 47 -19.93 -9.81 2.57
C ALA A 47 -19.68 -11.33 2.54
N ILE A 48 -18.57 -11.76 1.91
CA ILE A 48 -18.19 -13.16 1.72
C ILE A 48 -17.01 -13.57 2.61
N GLY A 49 -16.64 -12.73 3.58
CA GLY A 49 -15.54 -12.94 4.52
C GLY A 49 -14.42 -11.92 4.36
N ASP A 50 -13.52 -11.88 5.34
CA ASP A 50 -12.38 -10.98 5.30
C ASP A 50 -11.38 -11.41 4.21
N LEU A 51 -10.90 -10.45 3.41
CA LEU A 51 -9.86 -10.65 2.42
C LEU A 51 -8.64 -9.78 2.70
N VAL A 52 -7.49 -10.16 2.17
CA VAL A 52 -6.25 -9.36 2.16
C VAL A 52 -5.65 -9.38 0.76
N ILE A 53 -4.85 -8.36 0.45
CA ILE A 53 -4.09 -8.30 -0.80
C ILE A 53 -2.79 -9.08 -0.59
N ALA A 54 -2.63 -10.21 -1.27
CA ALA A 54 -1.37 -10.95 -1.25
C ALA A 54 -0.31 -10.30 -2.13
N SER A 55 -0.69 -9.91 -3.35
CA SER A 55 0.21 -9.31 -4.32
C SER A 55 -0.57 -8.54 -5.38
N ALA A 56 0.14 -7.73 -6.16
CA ALA A 56 -0.39 -7.12 -7.36
C ALA A 56 0.65 -7.24 -8.50
N ARG A 57 0.20 -7.50 -9.72
CA ARG A 57 1.08 -7.61 -10.91
C ARG A 57 0.39 -7.12 -12.18
N LEU A 58 1.19 -6.62 -13.12
CA LEU A 58 0.73 -6.22 -14.45
C LEU A 58 1.03 -7.33 -15.45
N VAL A 59 0.04 -7.74 -16.23
CA VAL A 59 0.20 -8.74 -17.29
C VAL A 59 -0.36 -8.22 -18.61
N ASP A 60 0.14 -8.75 -19.73
CA ASP A 60 -0.40 -8.47 -21.07
C ASP A 60 -1.63 -9.31 -21.39
N GLU A 61 -1.70 -10.52 -20.84
CA GLU A 61 -2.76 -11.48 -21.10
C GLU A 61 -3.03 -12.33 -19.86
N VAL A 62 -4.30 -12.63 -19.59
CA VAL A 62 -4.70 -13.61 -18.57
C VAL A 62 -5.92 -14.38 -19.07
N ASN A 63 -5.89 -15.72 -18.94
CA ASN A 63 -7.00 -16.60 -19.33
C ASN A 63 -7.57 -16.33 -20.75
N GLY A 64 -6.70 -16.02 -21.71
CA GLY A 64 -7.09 -15.72 -23.11
C GLY A 64 -7.61 -14.29 -23.34
N GLN A 65 -7.64 -13.45 -22.31
CA GLN A 65 -8.01 -12.05 -22.40
C GLN A 65 -6.76 -11.17 -22.44
N LYS A 66 -6.63 -10.38 -23.51
CA LYS A 66 -5.51 -9.46 -23.73
C LYS A 66 -5.82 -8.06 -23.25
N SER A 67 -4.78 -7.34 -22.82
CA SER A 67 -4.85 -5.91 -22.56
C SER A 67 -5.03 -5.11 -23.86
N GLN A 68 -5.41 -3.84 -23.71
CA GLN A 68 -5.43 -2.89 -24.82
C GLN A 68 -4.00 -2.47 -25.21
N PRO A 69 -3.74 -2.01 -26.46
CA PRO A 69 -2.39 -1.73 -26.95
C PRO A 69 -1.53 -0.78 -26.12
N GLU A 70 -2.14 0.07 -25.28
CA GLU A 70 -1.46 1.05 -24.42
C GLU A 70 -1.71 0.78 -22.92
N GLY A 71 -2.24 -0.41 -22.60
CA GLY A 71 -2.58 -0.79 -21.23
C GLY A 71 -2.09 -2.17 -20.86
N LYS A 72 -2.27 -2.49 -19.59
CA LYS A 72 -2.02 -3.80 -18.99
C LYS A 72 -3.27 -4.26 -18.26
N ILE A 73 -3.30 -5.54 -17.91
CA ILE A 73 -4.25 -6.05 -16.94
C ILE A 73 -3.55 -6.05 -15.59
N LEU A 74 -4.00 -5.20 -14.68
CA LEU A 74 -3.58 -5.23 -13.28
C LEU A 74 -4.37 -6.33 -12.56
N LEU A 75 -3.66 -7.34 -12.08
CA LEU A 75 -4.19 -8.39 -11.24
C LEU A 75 -3.89 -8.06 -9.79
N VAL A 76 -4.93 -7.91 -8.97
CA VAL A 76 -4.83 -7.81 -7.51
C VAL A 76 -5.20 -9.17 -6.93
N ILE A 77 -4.23 -9.87 -6.37
CA ILE A 77 -4.39 -11.21 -5.83
C ILE A 77 -4.93 -11.12 -4.40
N LEU A 78 -6.01 -11.85 -4.14
CA LEU A 78 -6.73 -11.82 -2.87
C LEU A 78 -6.65 -13.17 -2.16
N THR A 79 -6.46 -13.12 -0.85
CA THR A 79 -6.47 -14.30 0.03
C THR A 79 -7.29 -14.03 1.29
N GLN A 80 -7.48 -15.05 2.14
CA GLN A 80 -7.98 -14.85 3.49
C GLN A 80 -6.82 -14.49 4.44
N PRO A 81 -7.05 -13.67 5.48
CA PRO A 81 -6.04 -13.38 6.49
C PRO A 81 -5.33 -14.64 7.01
N GLY A 82 -4.01 -14.68 6.90
CA GLY A 82 -3.19 -15.80 7.35
C GLY A 82 -3.19 -17.04 6.45
N LYS A 83 -3.81 -16.97 5.26
CA LYS A 83 -3.73 -18.02 4.23
C LYS A 83 -2.89 -17.58 3.05
N GLU A 84 -2.20 -18.55 2.46
CA GLU A 84 -1.44 -18.35 1.21
C GLU A 84 -2.37 -18.16 0.01
N ASN A 85 -3.42 -18.98 -0.11
CA ASN A 85 -4.38 -18.93 -1.22
C ASN A 85 -5.84 -19.10 -0.75
N LEU A 86 -6.78 -18.70 -1.60
CA LEU A 86 -8.18 -19.09 -1.48
C LEU A 86 -8.37 -20.51 -2.02
N THR A 87 -9.25 -21.30 -1.40
CA THR A 87 -9.55 -22.65 -1.86
C THR A 87 -10.69 -22.64 -2.88
N PRO A 88 -10.49 -23.16 -4.11
CA PRO A 88 -11.59 -23.36 -5.05
C PRO A 88 -12.69 -24.24 -4.44
N GLY A 89 -13.94 -23.80 -4.56
CA GLY A 89 -15.11 -24.50 -4.01
C GLY A 89 -15.49 -24.12 -2.56
N GLU A 90 -14.55 -23.63 -1.76
CA GLU A 90 -14.87 -22.95 -0.49
C GLU A 90 -15.19 -21.47 -0.73
N PHE A 91 -14.44 -20.85 -1.64
CA PHE A 91 -14.70 -19.49 -2.11
C PHE A 91 -15.51 -19.53 -3.40
N LYS A 92 -16.67 -18.87 -3.41
CA LYS A 92 -17.57 -18.84 -4.56
C LYS A 92 -17.36 -17.56 -5.37
N LEU A 93 -16.87 -17.73 -6.60
CA LEU A 93 -16.66 -16.62 -7.54
C LEU A 93 -17.94 -15.80 -7.78
N GLU A 94 -19.09 -16.48 -7.90
CA GLU A 94 -20.39 -15.84 -8.14
C GLU A 94 -20.77 -14.86 -7.03
N ASP A 95 -20.51 -15.22 -5.77
CA ASP A 95 -20.79 -14.36 -4.62
C ASP A 95 -19.86 -13.13 -4.61
N PHE A 96 -18.59 -13.31 -4.96
CA PHE A 96 -17.65 -12.20 -5.12
C PHE A 96 -18.06 -11.25 -6.26
N GLN A 97 -18.38 -11.80 -7.43
CA GLN A 97 -18.82 -11.00 -8.58
C GLN A 97 -20.08 -10.21 -8.27
N LYS A 98 -21.05 -10.83 -7.59
CA LYS A 98 -22.26 -10.16 -7.13
C LYS A 98 -21.93 -9.02 -6.17
N MET A 99 -21.06 -9.24 -5.19
CA MET A 99 -20.63 -8.21 -4.25
C MET A 99 -19.96 -7.02 -4.96
N ILE A 100 -19.05 -7.27 -5.92
CA ILE A 100 -18.42 -6.19 -6.71
C ILE A 100 -19.49 -5.39 -7.46
N GLN A 101 -20.46 -6.06 -8.09
CA GLN A 101 -21.57 -5.38 -8.79
C GLN A 101 -22.44 -4.55 -7.83
N GLU A 102 -22.74 -5.09 -6.65
CA GLU A 102 -23.55 -4.42 -5.61
C GLU A 102 -22.81 -3.26 -4.94
N SER A 103 -21.47 -3.19 -5.03
CA SER A 103 -20.68 -2.05 -4.55
C SER A 103 -20.91 -0.76 -5.34
N ASN A 104 -21.66 -0.79 -6.45
CA ASN A 104 -22.00 0.37 -7.27
C ASN A 104 -20.78 1.21 -7.73
N GLY A 105 -19.63 0.55 -7.95
CA GLY A 105 -18.41 1.21 -8.42
C GLY A 105 -17.52 1.78 -7.31
N GLU A 106 -17.82 1.49 -6.04
CA GLU A 106 -16.99 1.91 -4.90
C GLU A 106 -15.68 1.11 -4.77
N ILE A 107 -15.54 0.00 -5.51
CA ILE A 107 -14.30 -0.77 -5.61
C ILE A 107 -13.64 -0.45 -6.97
N TYR A 108 -12.56 0.32 -6.92
CA TYR A 108 -11.86 0.79 -8.11
C TYR A 108 -10.37 0.99 -7.86
N VAL A 109 -9.58 1.00 -8.94
CA VAL A 109 -8.19 1.43 -8.91
C VAL A 109 -8.08 2.82 -9.50
N SER A 110 -7.19 3.63 -8.94
CA SER A 110 -6.78 4.91 -9.49
C SER A 110 -5.27 4.95 -9.69
N GLY A 111 -4.84 5.66 -10.71
CA GLY A 111 -3.44 5.99 -10.94
C GLY A 111 -3.12 7.44 -10.54
N LYS A 112 -1.97 7.95 -10.97
CA LYS A 112 -1.48 9.32 -10.69
C LYS A 112 -2.39 10.43 -11.20
N GLU A 113 -3.24 10.16 -12.17
CA GLU A 113 -4.16 11.12 -12.78
C GLU A 113 -5.60 11.02 -12.24
N ASP A 114 -5.80 10.32 -11.10
CA ASP A 114 -7.10 10.13 -10.43
C ASP A 114 -8.21 9.53 -11.31
N LEU A 115 -7.85 8.94 -12.47
CA LEU A 115 -8.79 8.21 -13.30
C LEU A 115 -9.25 6.95 -12.57
N GLN A 116 -10.56 6.87 -12.30
CA GLN A 116 -11.18 5.73 -11.65
C GLN A 116 -11.42 4.59 -12.64
N ILE A 117 -10.90 3.41 -12.31
CA ILE A 117 -11.02 2.19 -13.11
C ILE A 117 -11.70 1.15 -12.25
N ILE A 118 -12.97 0.88 -12.54
CA ILE A 118 -13.77 -0.12 -11.83
C ILE A 118 -13.37 -1.51 -12.32
N SER A 119 -13.24 -2.46 -11.39
CA SER A 119 -13.02 -3.86 -11.75
C SER A 119 -14.23 -4.40 -12.50
N THR A 120 -13.99 -4.97 -13.69
CA THR A 120 -15.00 -5.72 -14.46
C THR A 120 -14.70 -7.22 -14.48
N MET A 121 -13.63 -7.65 -13.81
CA MET A 121 -13.09 -9.00 -13.92
C MET A 121 -12.70 -9.53 -12.55
N ALA A 122 -13.10 -10.76 -12.27
CA ALA A 122 -12.58 -11.53 -11.14
C ALA A 122 -12.60 -13.00 -11.50
N GLY A 123 -11.62 -13.76 -11.01
CA GLY A 123 -11.50 -15.17 -11.34
C GLY A 123 -10.22 -15.81 -10.84
N TRP A 124 -10.13 -17.12 -11.06
CA TRP A 124 -8.95 -17.91 -10.78
C TRP A 124 -7.91 -17.71 -11.89
N VAL A 125 -6.67 -17.44 -11.49
CA VAL A 125 -5.49 -17.36 -12.34
C VAL A 125 -4.53 -18.41 -11.79
N GLU A 126 -4.44 -19.54 -12.49
CA GLU A 126 -3.80 -20.74 -11.94
C GLU A 126 -4.44 -21.12 -10.59
N ASP A 127 -3.66 -21.13 -9.50
CA ASP A 127 -4.13 -21.45 -8.14
C ASP A 127 -4.48 -20.20 -7.31
N GLU A 128 -4.33 -19.00 -7.88
CA GLU A 128 -4.56 -17.72 -7.20
C GLU A 128 -5.93 -17.13 -7.57
N PHE A 129 -6.59 -16.45 -6.63
CA PHE A 129 -7.80 -15.69 -6.93
C PHE A 129 -7.46 -14.22 -7.16
N ALA A 130 -7.85 -13.68 -8.31
CA ALA A 130 -7.52 -12.33 -8.72
C ALA A 130 -8.75 -11.48 -9.02
N MET A 131 -8.65 -10.19 -8.68
CA MET A 131 -9.48 -9.12 -9.22
C MET A 131 -8.69 -8.38 -10.30
N GLY A 132 -9.27 -8.21 -11.49
CA GLY A 132 -8.61 -7.67 -12.68
C GLY A 132 -9.10 -6.28 -13.07
N PHE A 133 -8.17 -5.40 -13.43
CA PHE A 133 -8.43 -4.05 -13.94
C PHE A 133 -7.69 -3.81 -15.25
N MET A 134 -8.35 -3.24 -16.26
CA MET A 134 -7.65 -2.74 -17.45
C MET A 134 -7.11 -1.35 -17.16
N VAL A 135 -5.80 -1.21 -17.02
CA VAL A 135 -5.17 0.03 -16.58
C VAL A 135 -4.15 0.55 -17.61
N PRO A 136 -4.00 1.87 -17.78
CA PRO A 136 -2.82 2.43 -18.43
C PRO A 136 -1.58 2.12 -17.59
N VAL A 137 -0.42 1.96 -18.22
CA VAL A 137 0.85 1.73 -17.51
C VAL A 137 1.28 2.99 -16.77
N GLN A 138 1.43 2.89 -15.45
CA GLN A 138 1.84 3.99 -14.57
C GLN A 138 2.81 3.51 -13.49
N ASP A 139 3.46 4.48 -12.81
CA ASP A 139 4.45 4.22 -11.76
C ASP A 139 3.82 3.66 -10.47
N SER A 140 2.54 3.92 -10.24
CA SER A 140 1.85 3.55 -9.00
C SER A 140 0.36 3.41 -9.22
N TYR A 141 -0.27 2.52 -8.44
CA TYR A 141 -1.71 2.32 -8.42
C TYR A 141 -2.20 2.31 -6.98
N THR A 142 -3.42 2.81 -6.77
CA THR A 142 -4.09 2.85 -5.48
C THR A 142 -5.43 2.15 -5.61
N LEU A 143 -5.66 1.11 -4.80
CA LEU A 143 -6.94 0.46 -4.64
C LEU A 143 -7.81 1.25 -3.66
N HIS A 144 -9.04 1.52 -4.08
CA HIS A 144 -10.09 2.04 -3.23
C HIS A 144 -11.07 0.91 -2.94
N TRP A 145 -11.36 0.73 -1.66
CA TRP A 145 -12.28 -0.29 -1.16
C TRP A 145 -13.18 0.36 -0.09
N PRO A 146 -14.48 0.06 -0.06
CA PRO A 146 -15.40 0.61 0.94
C PRO A 146 -14.88 0.40 2.37
N GLU A 147 -14.98 1.45 3.20
CA GLU A 147 -14.59 1.40 4.63
C GLU A 147 -13.08 1.24 4.90
N ASN A 148 -12.24 1.19 3.86
CA ASN A 148 -10.78 1.22 3.97
C ASN A 148 -10.24 2.60 3.56
N ASP A 149 -9.15 3.04 4.20
CA ASP A 149 -8.31 4.10 3.63
C ASP A 149 -7.73 3.63 2.29
N PRO A 150 -7.47 4.54 1.32
CA PRO A 150 -6.90 4.16 0.03
C PRO A 150 -5.59 3.37 0.18
N ILE A 151 -5.49 2.25 -0.54
CA ILE A 151 -4.40 1.27 -0.38
C ILE A 151 -3.46 1.37 -1.56
N ALA A 152 -2.22 1.81 -1.31
CA ALA A 152 -1.18 1.77 -2.33
C ALA A 152 -0.85 0.30 -2.68
N LEU A 153 -0.82 -0.01 -3.98
CA LEU A 153 -0.49 -1.34 -4.48
C LEU A 153 1.01 -1.42 -4.77
N ASP A 154 1.69 -2.38 -4.13
CA ASP A 154 3.05 -2.78 -4.51
C ASP A 154 2.97 -3.70 -5.73
N VAL A 155 3.18 -3.12 -6.91
CA VAL A 155 3.00 -3.81 -8.19
C VAL A 155 4.32 -4.40 -8.65
N GLN A 156 4.35 -5.71 -8.75
CA GLN A 156 5.49 -6.44 -9.28
C GLN A 156 5.53 -6.28 -10.80
N ALA A 157 6.69 -5.88 -11.33
CA ALA A 157 6.96 -5.90 -12.76
C ALA A 157 7.33 -7.34 -13.16
N GLU A 158 6.66 -7.85 -14.19
CA GLU A 158 6.97 -9.15 -14.81
C GLU A 158 8.22 -9.06 -15.72
#